data_AF-A0A4R8S785-F1
#
_entry.id   AF-A0A4R8S785-F1
#
_cell.length_a   1.000
_cell.length_b   1.000
_cell.length_c   1.000
_cell.angle_alpha   90.00
_cell.angle_beta   90.00
_cell.angle_gamma   90.00
#
_symmetry.space_group_name_H-M   'P 1'
#
loop_
_entity.id
_entity.type
_entity.pdbx_description
1 polymer ?
#
loop_
_entity_poly.entity_id
_entity_poly.type
_entity_poly.pdbx_seq_one_letter_code
_entity_poly.pdbx_strand_id
1 'polypeptide(L)'
;MAEDAAVAQARVLLRSLYEHVDYVSEQIAKTERQIHRHAALAAPRHHRRLRAMQKDLNEAHRLISGLHGCYPAARDISGRTSP
;
A
#
# COMPACT_ATOMS: atom_id res chain seq x y z
N MET A 1 5.86 14.28 25.52
CA MET A 1 7.25 14.11 25.05
C MET A 1 7.47 12.75 24.37
N ALA A 2 7.33 11.59 25.04
CA ALA A 2 7.50 10.28 24.38
C ALA A 2 6.33 9.90 23.45
N GLU A 3 5.12 10.29 23.82
CA GLU A 3 3.92 10.14 23.00
C GLU A 3 4.02 10.89 21.67
N ASP A 4 4.57 12.12 21.70
CA ASP A 4 4.78 12.94 20.50
C ASP A 4 5.78 12.30 19.52
N ALA A 5 6.84 11.68 20.05
CA ALA A 5 7.84 10.97 19.25
C ALA A 5 7.26 9.70 18.61
N ALA A 6 6.44 8.94 19.33
CA ALA A 6 5.77 7.75 18.80
C ALA A 6 4.75 8.13 17.71
N VAL A 7 3.98 9.22 17.90
CA VAL A 7 3.08 9.75 16.88
C VAL A 7 3.84 10.23 15.65
N ALA A 8 4.97 10.92 15.82
CA ALA A 8 5.80 11.36 14.69
C ALA A 8 6.36 10.17 13.88
N GLN A 9 6.80 9.11 14.55
CA GLN A 9 7.25 7.88 13.88
C GLN A 9 6.10 7.16 13.15
N ALA A 10 4.93 7.06 13.79
CA ALA A 10 3.74 6.49 13.16
C ALA A 10 3.33 7.27 11.90
N ARG A 11 3.45 8.60 11.92
CA ARG A 11 3.22 9.47 10.76
C ARG A 11 4.18 9.18 9.59
N VAL A 12 5.48 9.02 9.88
CA VAL A 12 6.49 8.65 8.87
C VAL A 12 6.21 7.28 8.27
N LEU A 13 5.89 6.30 9.12
CA LEU A 13 5.57 4.95 8.67
C LEU A 13 4.29 4.91 7.84
N LEU A 14 3.24 5.62 8.24
CA LEU A 14 2.01 5.76 7.47
C LEU A 14 2.27 6.35 6.08
N ARG A 15 3.10 7.39 5.98
CA ARG A 15 3.48 7.97 4.69
C ARG A 15 4.16 6.93 3.78
N SER A 16 5.13 6.20 4.31
CA SER A 16 5.82 5.15 3.55
C SER A 16 4.88 4.02 3.11
N LEU A 17 3.91 3.66 3.95
CA LEU A 17 2.89 2.67 3.61
C LEU A 17 1.96 3.15 2.49
N TYR A 18 1.56 4.43 2.49
CA TYR A 18 0.78 5.00 1.39
C TYR A 18 1.58 5.02 0.08
N GLU A 19 2.83 5.47 0.11
CA GLU A 19 3.72 5.45 -1.05
C GLU A 19 3.92 4.02 -1.59
N HIS A 20 4.00 3.02 -0.70
CA HIS A 20 4.06 1.61 -1.08
C HIS A 20 2.77 1.09 -1.71
N VAL A 21 1.60 1.46 -1.16
CA VAL A 21 0.29 1.11 -1.74
C VAL A 21 0.16 1.67 -3.16
N ASP A 22 0.56 2.93 -3.38
CA ASP A 22 0.53 3.56 -4.70
C ASP A 22 1.44 2.81 -5.69
N TYR A 23 2.68 2.50 -5.26
CA TYR A 23 3.63 1.74 -6.06
C TYR A 23 3.09 0.35 -6.43
N VAL A 24 2.61 -0.42 -5.46
CA VAL A 24 2.11 -1.78 -5.70
C VAL A 24 0.87 -1.76 -6.59
N SER A 25 -0.01 -0.77 -6.42
CA SER A 25 -1.19 -0.57 -7.28
C SER A 25 -0.81 -0.32 -8.74
N GLU A 26 0.21 0.50 -8.98
CA GLU A 26 0.72 0.74 -10.33
C GLU A 26 1.31 -0.53 -10.95
N GLN A 27 2.04 -1.33 -10.16
CA GLN A 27 2.66 -2.58 -10.60
C GLN A 27 1.63 -3.68 -10.89
N ILE A 28 0.52 -3.70 -10.13
CA ILE A 28 -0.66 -4.53 -10.41
C ILE A 28 -1.23 -4.15 -11.78
N ALA A 29 -1.54 -2.86 -12.00
CA ALA A 29 -2.10 -2.40 -13.27
C ALA A 29 -1.18 -2.72 -14.47
N LYS A 30 0.14 -2.56 -14.32
CA LYS A 30 1.13 -2.96 -15.34
C LYS A 30 1.09 -4.47 -15.62
N THR A 31 1.02 -5.29 -14.58
CA THR A 31 1.00 -6.75 -14.70
C THR A 31 -0.30 -7.25 -15.31
N GLU A 32 -1.44 -6.65 -14.97
CA GLU A 32 -2.74 -6.95 -15.58
C GLU A 32 -2.75 -6.64 -17.08
N ARG A 33 -2.20 -5.48 -17.49
CA ARG A 33 -2.02 -5.14 -18.91
C ARG A 33 -1.13 -6.15 -19.64
N GLN A 34 -0.08 -6.66 -19.00
CA GLN A 34 0.79 -7.68 -19.58
C GLN A 34 0.08 -9.03 -19.76
N ILE A 35 -0.71 -9.45 -18.76
CA ILE A 35 -1.53 -10.67 -18.83
C ILE A 35 -2.51 -10.57 -20.01
N HIS A 36 -3.18 -9.42 -20.14
CA HIS A 36 -4.15 -9.19 -21.22
C HIS A 36 -3.49 -9.26 -22.60
N ARG A 37 -2.26 -8.74 -22.75
CA ARG A 37 -1.53 -8.72 -24.03
C ARG A 37 -0.91 -10.07 -24.41
N HIS A 38 -0.49 -10.89 -23.45
CA HIS A 38 0.31 -12.11 -23.69
C HIS A 38 -0.38 -13.40 -23.21
N ALA A 39 -1.71 -13.43 -23.26
CA ALA A 39 -2.61 -14.40 -22.61
C ALA A 39 -2.20 -15.89 -22.68
N ALA A 40 -1.46 -16.33 -23.70
CA ALA A 40 -1.15 -17.75 -23.91
C ALA A 40 0.16 -18.25 -23.28
N LEU A 41 1.23 -17.44 -23.16
CA LEU A 41 2.59 -17.98 -22.91
C LEU A 41 3.19 -17.63 -21.53
N ALA A 42 2.75 -16.54 -20.91
CA ALA A 42 3.31 -16.08 -19.63
C ALA A 42 2.27 -15.99 -18.49
N ALA A 43 1.01 -16.32 -18.77
CA ALA A 43 -0.11 -16.14 -17.86
C ALA A 43 0.10 -16.76 -16.46
N PRO A 44 0.60 -18.00 -16.28
CA PRO A 44 0.71 -18.58 -14.94
C PRO A 44 1.69 -17.83 -14.03
N ARG A 45 2.82 -17.37 -14.57
CA ARG A 45 3.83 -16.60 -13.81
C ARG A 45 3.29 -15.22 -13.45
N HIS A 46 2.65 -14.53 -14.39
CA HIS A 46 2.05 -13.22 -14.14
C HIS A 46 0.87 -13.30 -13.16
N HIS A 47 0.02 -14.32 -13.23
CA HIS A 47 -1.06 -14.53 -12.26
C HIS A 47 -0.52 -14.80 -10.86
N ARG A 48 0.56 -15.59 -10.72
CA ARG A 48 1.20 -15.80 -9.41
C ARG A 48 1.76 -14.49 -8.85
N ARG A 49 2.42 -13.70 -9.68
CA ARG A 49 2.95 -12.37 -9.30
C ARG A 49 1.82 -11.41 -8.91
N LEU A 50 0.73 -11.38 -9.66
CA LEU A 50 -0.46 -10.58 -9.37
C LEU A 50 -1.05 -10.91 -8.00
N ARG A 51 -1.24 -12.21 -7.71
CA ARG A 51 -1.73 -12.66 -6.40
C ARG A 51 -0.79 -12.29 -5.26
N ALA A 52 0.53 -12.29 -5.48
CA ALA A 52 1.48 -11.87 -4.46
C ALA A 52 1.36 -10.37 -4.17
N MET A 53 1.28 -9.53 -5.21
CA MET A 53 1.09 -8.08 -5.06
C MET A 53 -0.25 -7.72 -4.42
N GLN A 54 -1.33 -8.43 -4.74
CA GLN A 54 -2.62 -8.25 -4.08
C GLN A 54 -2.57 -8.58 -2.58
N LYS A 55 -1.82 -9.61 -2.19
CA LYS A 55 -1.61 -9.93 -0.76
C LYS A 55 -0.81 -8.83 -0.06
N ASP A 56 0.23 -8.33 -0.72
CA ASP A 56 1.06 -7.25 -0.19
C ASP A 56 0.25 -5.96 0.04
N LEU A 57 -0.61 -5.62 -0.93
CA LEU A 57 -1.52 -4.47 -0.82
C LEU A 57 -2.54 -4.64 0.31
N ASN A 58 -3.08 -5.85 0.50
CA ASN A 58 -3.99 -6.13 1.62
C ASN A 58 -3.28 -5.99 2.97
N GLU A 59 -2.04 -6.46 3.08
CA GLU A 59 -1.27 -6.32 4.32
C GLU A 59 -0.90 -4.86 4.60
N ALA A 60 -0.51 -4.09 3.58
CA ALA A 60 -0.25 -2.66 3.72
C ALA A 60 -1.50 -1.92 4.23
N HIS A 61 -2.68 -2.19 3.69
CA HIS A 61 -3.94 -1.62 4.19
C HIS A 61 -4.27 -2.02 5.63
N ARG A 62 -3.97 -3.27 6.01
CA ARG A 62 -4.13 -3.75 7.39
C ARG A 62 -3.20 -3.01 8.35
N LEU A 63 -1.93 -2.81 7.96
CA LEU A 63 -0.95 -2.06 8.75
C LEU A 63 -1.34 -0.59 8.90
N ILE A 64 -1.81 0.05 7.82
CA ILE A 64 -2.35 1.42 7.86
C ILE A 64 -3.51 1.50 8.86
N SER A 65 -4.47 0.57 8.77
CA SER A 65 -5.62 0.53 9.68
C SER A 65 -5.21 0.32 11.13
N GLY A 66 -4.23 -0.57 11.38
CA GLY A 66 -3.66 -0.80 12.72
C GLY A 66 -2.96 0.44 13.28
N LEU A 67 -2.15 1.13 12.47
CA LEU A 67 -1.46 2.35 12.88
C LEU A 67 -2.44 3.49 13.20
N HIS A 68 -3.50 3.65 12.41
CA HIS A 68 -4.56 4.61 12.71
C HIS A 68 -5.32 4.30 14.00
N GLY A 69 -5.46 3.01 14.35
CA GLY A 69 -6.07 2.57 15.60
C GLY A 69 -5.18 2.83 16.82
N CYS A 70 -3.88 2.54 16.72
CA CYS A 70 -2.93 2.74 17.81
C CYS A 70 -2.54 4.21 18.00
N TYR A 71 -2.50 4.99 16.92
CA TYR A 71 -2.06 6.39 16.92
C TYR A 71 -3.09 7.28 16.23
N PRO A 72 -4.24 7.56 16.87
CA PRO A 72 -5.29 8.38 16.27
C PRO A 72 -4.81 9.80 15.93
N ALA A 73 -3.84 10.34 16.69
CA ALA A 73 -3.19 11.63 16.41
C ALA A 73 -2.34 11.64 15.12
N ALA A 74 -2.06 10.47 14.53
CA ALA A 74 -1.37 10.36 13.24
C ALA A 74 -2.32 10.38 12.02
N ARG A 75 -3.65 10.35 12.24
CA ARG A 75 -4.68 10.33 11.18
C ARG A 75 -4.72 11.59 10.31
N ASP A 76 -4.15 12.69 10.79
CA ASP A 76 -4.20 14.01 10.14
C ASP A 76 -3.52 14.05 8.75
N ILE A 77 -2.80 12.99 8.38
CA ILE A 77 -2.20 12.85 7.04
C ILE A 77 -3.25 12.46 5.98
N SER A 78 -4.36 11.81 6.38
CA SER A 78 -5.39 11.35 5.43
C SER A 78 -6.32 12.46 4.92
N GLY A 79 -6.19 13.70 5.43
CA GLY A 79 -7.16 14.77 5.17
C GLY A 79 -6.66 15.95 4.32
N ARG A 80 -5.40 15.99 3.89
CA ARG A 80 -4.86 17.17 3.18
C ARG A 80 -4.03 16.81 1.96
N THR A 81 -4.66 16.15 1.02
CA THR A 81 -4.25 16.16 -0.39
C THR A 81 -5.51 16.19 -1.26
N SER A 82 -5.99 17.42 -1.48
CA SER A 82 -6.73 17.95 -2.64
C SER A 82 -7.82 18.94 -2.21
N PRO A 83 -7.95 20.15 -2.80
CA PRO A 83 -7.08 20.86 -3.75
C PRO A 83 -6.16 21.91 -3.12
#